data_AF-A0A6A4DHF0-F1
#
_entry.id   AF-A0A6A4DHF0-F1
#
_cell.length_a   1.000
_cell.length_b   1.000
_cell.length_c   1.000
_cell.angle_alpha   90.00
_cell.angle_beta   90.00
_cell.angle_gamma   90.00
#
_symmetry.space_group_name_H-M   'P 1'
#
loop_
_entity.id
_entity.type
_entity.pdbx_description
1 polymer ?
#
loop_
_entity_poly.entity_id
_entity_poly.type
_entity_poly.pdbx_seq_one_letter_code
_entity_poly.pdbx_strand_id
1 'polypeptide(L)'
;MRWKRIIQNDLESMPMAYVVFWSAISVGVSTDLTRTLLLVYTTARIGHTIVYSQSLPRARMLFWIVGVACIVVGAVASVLAALTD
;
A
#
# COMPACT_ATOMS: atom_id res chain seq x y z
N MET A 1 -7.36 -24.14 2.03
CA MET A 1 -5.95 -23.68 1.90
C MET A 1 -5.78 -22.33 1.18
N ARG A 2 -6.51 -22.00 0.10
CA ARG A 2 -6.40 -20.70 -0.61
C ARG A 2 -6.73 -19.47 0.24
N TRP A 3 -7.78 -19.52 1.05
CA TRP A 3 -8.22 -18.39 1.89
C TRP A 3 -7.17 -17.96 2.93
N LYS A 4 -6.48 -18.91 3.57
CA LYS A 4 -5.37 -18.61 4.50
C LYS A 4 -4.23 -17.86 3.82
N ARG A 5 -3.90 -18.18 2.56
CA ARG A 5 -2.84 -17.49 1.81
C ARG A 5 -3.23 -16.08 1.41
N ILE A 6 -4.51 -15.82 1.12
CA ILE A 6 -5.02 -14.47 0.87
C ILE A 6 -4.86 -13.63 2.13
N ILE A 7 -5.38 -14.13 3.25
CA ILE A 7 -5.30 -13.45 4.54
C ILE A 7 -3.84 -13.19 4.94
N GLN A 8 -2.96 -14.19 4.79
CA GLN A 8 -1.56 -14.04 5.15
C GLN A 8 -0.83 -13.00 4.28
N ASN A 9 -1.11 -12.96 2.97
CA ASN A 9 -0.55 -11.93 2.10
C ASN A 9 -1.06 -10.52 2.43
N ASP A 10 -2.30 -10.39 2.89
CA ASP A 10 -2.82 -9.12 3.41
C ASP A 10 -2.10 -8.74 4.71
N LEU A 11 -1.96 -9.69 5.64
CA LEU A 11 -1.28 -9.55 6.93
C LEU A 11 0.21 -9.20 6.82
N GLU A 12 0.92 -9.68 5.80
CA GLU A 12 2.33 -9.36 5.58
C GLU A 12 2.53 -7.93 5.04
N SER A 13 1.55 -7.40 4.29
CA SER A 13 1.66 -6.11 3.61
C SER A 13 1.04 -4.92 4.37
N MET A 14 -0.08 -5.15 5.07
CA MET A 14 -0.82 -4.09 5.77
C MET A 14 0.00 -3.41 6.87
N PRO A 15 0.74 -4.11 7.75
CA PRO A 15 1.51 -3.48 8.81
C PRO A 15 2.52 -2.47 8.29
N MET A 16 3.22 -2.80 7.20
CA MET A 16 4.18 -1.91 6.57
C MET A 16 3.52 -0.65 6.01
N ALA A 17 2.38 -0.79 5.33
CA ALA A 17 1.62 0.35 4.82
C ALA A 17 1.15 1.26 5.96
N TYR A 18 0.65 0.70 7.05
CA TYR A 18 0.22 1.47 8.22
C TYR A 18 1.35 2.30 8.83
N VAL A 19 2.52 1.70 9.03
CA VAL A 19 3.68 2.40 9.60
C VAL A 19 4.11 3.57 8.71
N VAL A 20 4.16 3.36 7.39
CA VAL A 20 4.60 4.39 6.44
C VAL A 20 3.59 5.53 6.31
N PHE A 21 2.29 5.23 6.18
CA PHE A 21 1.30 6.30 6.08
C PHE A 21 1.12 7.05 7.40
N TRP A 22 1.28 6.38 8.54
CA TRP A 22 1.30 7.04 9.84
C TRP A 22 2.50 7.97 9.99
N SER A 23 3.69 7.56 9.55
CA SER A 23 4.87 8.45 9.57
C SER A 23 4.70 9.63 8.63
N ALA A 24 4.11 9.44 7.45
CA ALA A 24 3.81 10.52 6.51
C ALA A 24 2.91 11.60 7.12
N ILE A 25 1.88 11.19 7.86
CA ILE A 25 0.98 12.12 8.57
C ILE A 25 1.74 12.83 9.71
N SER A 26 2.56 12.09 10.46
CA SER A 26 3.29 12.63 11.63
C SER A 26 4.34 13.67 11.25
N VAL A 27 4.97 13.51 10.09
CA VAL A 27 5.99 14.43 9.55
C VAL A 27 5.35 15.57 8.75
N GLY A 28 4.03 15.58 8.54
CA GLY A 28 3.37 16.68 7.84
C GLY A 28 3.48 16.65 6.32
N VAL A 29 3.67 15.47 5.72
CA VAL A 29 3.60 15.30 4.25
C VAL A 29 2.25 15.81 3.74
N SER A 30 2.26 16.48 2.58
CA SER A 30 1.07 17.10 1.99
C SER A 30 -0.18 16.20 2.02
N THR A 31 -1.28 16.75 2.52
CA THR A 31 -2.54 16.03 2.75
C THR A 31 -3.09 15.42 1.45
N ASP A 32 -2.98 16.13 0.33
CA ASP A 32 -3.48 15.66 -0.97
C ASP A 32 -2.71 14.45 -1.49
N LEU A 33 -1.37 14.43 -1.33
CA LEU A 33 -0.53 13.30 -1.70
C LEU A 33 -0.85 12.08 -0.84
N THR A 34 -0.83 12.25 0.49
CA THR A 34 -1.10 11.17 1.44
C THR A 34 -2.49 10.56 1.23
N ARG A 35 -3.51 11.41 1.00
CA ARG A 35 -4.88 10.97 0.70
C ARG A 35 -4.95 10.17 -0.61
N THR A 36 -4.32 10.67 -1.66
CA THR A 36 -4.32 10.01 -2.97
C THR A 36 -3.63 8.65 -2.90
N LEU A 37 -2.47 8.58 -2.25
CA LEU A 37 -1.73 7.33 -2.07
C LEU A 37 -2.52 6.30 -1.25
N LEU A 38 -3.21 6.72 -0.18
CA LEU A 38 -4.08 5.85 0.61
C LEU A 38 -5.26 5.29 -0.20
N LEU A 39 -5.90 6.13 -1.03
CA LEU A 39 -7.00 5.70 -1.89
C LEU A 39 -6.53 4.69 -2.95
N VAL A 40 -5.41 4.97 -3.61
CA VAL A 40 -4.83 4.06 -4.61
C VAL A 40 -4.37 2.76 -3.95
N TYR A 41 -3.72 2.83 -2.79
CA TYR A 41 -3.32 1.64 -2.04
C TYR A 41 -4.52 0.77 -1.67
N THR A 42 -5.58 1.37 -1.11
CA THR A 42 -6.79 0.65 -0.68
C THR A 42 -7.48 -0.02 -1.86
N THR A 43 -7.68 0.70 -2.96
CA THR A 43 -8.29 0.14 -4.18
C THR A 43 -7.44 -0.97 -4.79
N ALA A 44 -6.11 -0.83 -4.78
CA ALA A 44 -5.19 -1.87 -5.23
C ALA A 44 -5.27 -3.14 -4.36
N ARG A 45 -5.41 -3.02 -3.03
CA ARG A 45 -5.57 -4.19 -2.14
C ARG A 45 -6.91 -4.91 -2.36
N ILE A 46 -8.01 -4.16 -2.53
CA ILE A 46 -9.31 -4.75 -2.86
C ILE A 46 -9.22 -5.51 -4.20
N GLY A 47 -8.64 -4.88 -5.23
CA GLY A 47 -8.41 -5.50 -6.52
C GLY A 47 -7.52 -6.75 -6.43
N HIS A 48 -6.43 -6.69 -5.66
CA HIS A 48 -5.55 -7.82 -5.41
C HIS A 48 -6.32 -9.02 -4.84
N THR A 49 -7.18 -8.81 -3.85
CA THR A 49 -7.98 -9.87 -3.21
C THR A 49 -9.02 -10.46 -4.16
N ILE A 50 -9.71 -9.64 -4.95
CA ILE A 50 -10.66 -10.09 -5.98
C ILE A 50 -9.95 -10.97 -7.01
N VAL A 51 -8.83 -10.51 -7.55
CA VAL A 51 -8.08 -11.22 -8.59
C VAL A 51 -7.41 -12.49 -8.06
N TYR A 52 -7.02 -12.50 -6.78
CA TYR A 52 -6.54 -13.72 -6.11
C TYR A 52 -7.66 -14.77 -6.04
N SER A 53 -8.90 -14.35 -5.74
CA SER A 53 -10.05 -15.27 -5.71
C SER A 53 -10.32 -15.90 -7.08
N GLN A 54 -10.14 -15.14 -8.16
CA GLN A 54 -10.32 -15.55 -9.55
C GLN A 54 -9.15 -16.36 -10.14
N SER A 55 -8.08 -16.62 -9.37
CA SER A 55 -6.90 -17.36 -9.83
C SER A 55 -6.19 -16.73 -11.04
N LEU A 56 -6.17 -15.40 -11.13
CA LEU A 56 -5.53 -14.65 -12.21
C LEU A 56 -4.13 -14.11 -11.77
N PRO A 57 -3.03 -14.86 -12.00
CA PRO A 57 -1.73 -14.53 -11.41
C PRO A 57 -1.09 -13.24 -11.94
N ARG A 58 -1.29 -12.92 -13.23
CA ARG A 58 -0.70 -11.71 -13.86
C ARG A 58 -1.32 -10.43 -13.31
N ALA A 59 -2.65 -10.36 -13.27
CA ALA A 59 -3.35 -9.22 -12.71
C ALA A 59 -3.06 -9.08 -11.20
N ARG A 60 -2.90 -10.19 -10.48
CA ARG A 60 -2.53 -10.17 -9.06
C ARG A 60 -1.18 -9.47 -8.85
N MET A 61 -0.18 -9.80 -9.68
CA MET A 61 1.14 -9.19 -9.60
C MET A 61 1.07 -7.69 -9.86
N LEU A 62 0.27 -7.23 -10.84
CA LEU A 62 0.07 -5.81 -11.11
C LEU A 62 -0.49 -5.06 -9.89
N PHE A 63 -1.56 -5.57 -9.27
CA PHE A 63 -2.13 -4.95 -8.07
C PHE A 63 -1.16 -4.96 -6.88
N TRP A 64 -0.35 -6.01 -6.74
CA TRP A 64 0.70 -6.06 -5.73
C TRP A 64 1.77 -4.99 -5.96
N ILE A 65 2.27 -4.85 -7.20
CA ILE A 65 3.27 -3.82 -7.56
C ILE A 65 2.73 -2.42 -7.29
N VAL A 66 1.48 -2.14 -7.67
CA VAL A 66 0.85 -0.84 -7.40
C VAL A 66 0.77 -0.57 -5.90
N GLY A 67 0.37 -1.56 -5.10
CA GLY A 67 0.33 -1.43 -3.65
C GLY A 67 1.71 -1.13 -3.05
N VAL A 68 2.75 -1.83 -3.48
CA VAL A 68 4.13 -1.59 -3.03
C VAL A 68 4.63 -0.21 -3.46
N ALA A 69 4.33 0.21 -4.70
CA ALA A 69 4.72 1.52 -5.20
C ALA A 69 4.14 2.65 -4.35
N CYS A 70 2.87 2.56 -3.92
CA CYS A 70 2.27 3.54 -3.01
C CYS A 70 3.01 3.64 -1.67
N ILE A 71 3.42 2.49 -1.10
CA ILE A 71 4.18 2.46 0.16
C ILE A 71 5.55 3.11 -0.05
N VAL A 72 6.26 2.77 -1.14
CA VAL A 72 7.60 3.33 -1.41
C VAL A 72 7.53 4.84 -1.63
N VAL A 73 6.56 5.32 -2.42
CA VAL A 73 6.37 6.77 -2.64
C VAL A 73 6.03 7.48 -1.33
N GLY A 74 5.15 6.91 -0.51
CA GLY A 74 4.84 7.45 0.82
C GLY A 74 6.08 7.53 1.71
N ALA A 75 6.90 6.47 1.75
CA ALA A 75 8.12 6.44 2.56
C ALA A 75 9.14 7.49 2.10
N VAL A 76 9.36 7.62 0.80
CA VAL A 76 10.26 8.64 0.25
C VAL A 76 9.75 10.04 0.57
N ALA A 77 8.44 10.29 0.42
CA ALA A 77 7.85 11.58 0.77
C ALA A 77 8.02 11.91 2.25
N SER A 78 7.82 10.94 3.16
CA SER A 78 8.06 11.12 4.60
C SER A 78 9.51 11.46 4.90
N VAL A 79 10.47 10.77 4.27
CA VAL A 79 11.91 11.03 4.48
C VAL A 79 12.28 12.42 3.95
N LEU A 80 11.79 12.80 2.78
CA LEU A 80 12.07 14.12 2.21
C LEU A 80 11.52 15.23 3.11
N ALA A 81 10.27 15.12 3.55
CA ALA A 81 9.67 16.09 4.46
C ALA A 81 10.49 16.23 5.76
N ALA A 82 10.87 15.11 6.38
CA ALA A 82 11.66 15.10 7.61
C ALA A 82 13.07 15.71 7.47
N LEU A 83 13.63 15.77 6.25
CA LEU A 83 14.94 16.36 5.99
C LEU A 83 14.87 17.83 5.57
N THR A 84 13.68 18.31 5.18
CA THR A 84 13.44 19.69 4.74
C THR A 84 12.77 20.57 5.79
N ASP A 85 12.19 19.97 6.83
CA ASP A 85 11.75 20.64 8.06
C ASP A 85 12.93 20.97 8.99
#